data_AF-A0A1G6M929-F1
#
_entry.id   AF-A0A1G6M929-F1
#
_cell.length_a   1.000
_cell.length_b   1.000
_cell.length_c   1.000
_cell.angle_alpha   90.00
_cell.angle_beta   90.00
_cell.angle_gamma   90.00
#
_symmetry.space_group_name_H-M   'P 1'
#
loop_
_entity.id
_entity.type
_entity.pdbx_description
1 polymer ?
#
loop_
_entity_poly.entity_id
_entity_poly.type
_entity_poly.pdbx_seq_one_letter_code
_entity_poly.pdbx_strand_id
1 'polypeptide(L)'
;MNKKNYTSAPLPFMGQKRRFVGEFKRALREFPEGVVFIDLFGGSGLLSHIAKQERPSARVVYNDFDGYTARISNVEKTNRILQKLRVIVADIPTDKKIPKEVCSRIFSVLEEEEKGGCVDYVTLSSSLLFSMKYATGLDEMRKSTLYNCVRKSDYTAVGYLDGVETVCSDYSLLFEQYKNQPGVVFFVDPPYLSTEVGVYSCCWKLSNYLDVLKVLRNTSFFYFTSTKSNIEELLQWVEQNLNSENPLSGSTRCLLTAYTGNNVTFTDVMHYKVTTTSLPVEIKTTYKSRLIRFKRYLNYTCVCRKSAQFVLDLCTFCFGDYTSHKTKKAQDTCLGFSVFEEIFRLTLFPFYYWYSSHSDQQLHLW
;
A
#
# COMPACT_ATOMS: atom_id res chain seq x y z
N MET A 1 30.81 5.97 -0.18
CA MET A 1 30.06 6.53 -1.32
C MET A 1 28.87 7.29 -0.78
N ASN A 2 28.68 8.57 -1.14
CA ASN A 2 27.48 9.32 -0.75
C ASN A 2 26.25 8.66 -1.38
N LYS A 3 25.33 8.17 -0.55
CA LYS A 3 24.07 7.57 -1.01
C LYS A 3 23.27 8.66 -1.72
N LYS A 4 22.95 8.44 -3.00
CA LYS A 4 22.16 9.40 -3.78
C LYS A 4 20.72 9.38 -3.26
N ASN A 5 20.18 10.53 -2.92
CA ASN A 5 18.78 10.67 -2.52
C ASN A 5 17.91 10.72 -3.77
N TYR A 6 17.22 9.63 -4.10
CA TYR A 6 16.34 9.57 -5.25
C TYR A 6 14.95 10.13 -4.88
N THR A 7 14.55 11.20 -5.58
CA THR A 7 13.18 11.75 -5.53
C THR A 7 12.36 11.36 -6.77
N SER A 8 12.96 10.59 -7.67
CA SER A 8 12.33 10.02 -8.86
C SER A 8 13.02 8.69 -9.19
N ALA A 9 12.32 7.83 -9.93
CA ALA A 9 12.87 6.58 -10.38
C ALA A 9 14.11 6.81 -11.28
N PRO A 10 15.15 5.97 -11.20
CA PRO A 10 16.39 6.15 -11.96
C PRO A 10 16.20 5.95 -13.46
N LEU A 11 15.30 5.05 -13.86
CA LEU A 11 14.91 4.78 -15.24
C LEU A 11 13.47 5.24 -15.51
N PRO A 12 13.12 5.60 -16.76
CA PRO A 12 11.76 5.97 -17.12
C PRO A 12 10.72 4.91 -16.71
N PHE A 13 9.68 5.36 -16.00
CA PHE A 13 8.52 4.56 -15.62
C PHE A 13 7.29 5.46 -15.61
N MET A 14 6.23 5.00 -16.28
CA MET A 14 4.97 5.73 -16.37
C MET A 14 4.20 5.61 -15.05
N GLY A 15 3.61 6.69 -14.55
CA GLY A 15 2.80 6.66 -13.33
C GLY A 15 3.58 6.77 -12.01
N GLN A 16 4.90 6.94 -12.05
CA GLN A 16 5.72 7.12 -10.83
C GLN A 16 5.24 8.30 -9.96
N LYS A 17 5.14 8.08 -8.65
CA LYS A 17 4.58 9.05 -7.68
C LYS A 17 5.56 10.15 -7.23
N ARG A 18 6.42 10.62 -8.14
CA ARG A 18 7.46 11.63 -7.86
C ARG A 18 6.93 12.96 -7.32
N ARG A 19 5.67 13.31 -7.62
CA ARG A 19 5.04 14.54 -7.13
C ARG A 19 4.62 14.42 -5.66
N PHE A 20 4.35 13.21 -5.17
CA PHE A 20 3.95 12.95 -3.77
C PHE A 20 5.10 12.82 -2.80
N VAL A 21 6.36 12.84 -3.25
CA VAL A 21 7.52 12.56 -2.40
C VAL A 21 7.50 13.38 -1.11
N GLY A 22 7.22 14.68 -1.18
CA GLY A 22 7.16 15.55 0.02
C GLY A 22 6.07 15.14 1.01
N GLU A 23 4.83 15.04 0.53
CA GLU A 23 3.66 14.69 1.35
C GLU A 23 3.76 13.26 1.89
N PHE A 24 4.22 12.31 1.07
CA PHE A 24 4.43 10.92 1.44
C PHE A 24 5.48 10.79 2.54
N LYS A 25 6.62 11.49 2.44
CA LYS A 25 7.64 11.55 3.50
C LYS A 25 7.07 12.07 4.82
N ARG A 26 6.22 13.10 4.77
CA ARG A 26 5.56 13.64 5.97
C ARG A 26 4.64 12.60 6.60
N ALA A 27 3.76 12.01 5.81
CA ALA A 27 2.80 11.03 6.26
C ALA A 27 3.46 9.74 6.80
N LEU A 28 4.59 9.28 6.23
CA LEU A 28 5.37 8.14 6.74
C LEU A 28 5.81 8.30 8.21
N ARG A 29 5.96 9.53 8.69
CA ARG A 29 6.38 9.83 10.08
C ARG A 29 5.24 9.68 11.08
N GLU A 30 4.00 9.65 10.62
CA GLU A 30 2.81 9.50 11.47
C GLU A 30 2.56 8.05 11.88
N PHE A 31 3.11 7.09 11.12
CA PHE A 31 3.04 5.66 11.45
C PHE A 31 3.98 5.34 12.63
N PRO A 32 3.64 4.38 13.51
CA PRO A 32 4.51 4.01 14.62
C PRO A 32 5.84 3.38 14.16
N GLU A 33 6.81 3.27 15.07
CA GLU A 33 8.04 2.50 14.83
C GLU A 33 7.74 0.99 14.74
N GLY A 34 8.63 0.24 14.09
CA GLY A 34 8.51 -1.22 13.96
C GLY A 34 7.48 -1.68 12.92
N VAL A 35 6.98 -0.77 12.09
CA VAL A 35 6.06 -1.10 10.99
C VAL A 35 6.75 -1.87 9.86
N VAL A 36 5.95 -2.65 9.15
CA VAL A 36 6.34 -3.33 7.91
C VAL A 36 5.56 -2.69 6.77
N PHE A 37 6.27 -2.12 5.80
CA PHE A 37 5.66 -1.56 4.60
C PHE A 37 5.60 -2.61 3.50
N ILE A 38 4.40 -2.83 2.96
CA ILE A 38 4.17 -3.79 1.87
C ILE A 38 3.65 -3.00 0.66
N ASP A 39 4.50 -2.86 -0.34
CA ASP A 39 4.18 -2.19 -1.59
C ASP A 39 3.57 -3.19 -2.57
N LEU A 40 2.24 -3.19 -2.64
CA LEU A 40 1.47 -4.17 -3.42
C LEU A 40 1.60 -3.94 -4.93
N PHE A 41 1.74 -2.67 -5.34
CA PHE A 41 1.81 -2.23 -6.73
C PHE A 41 3.10 -1.44 -6.93
N GLY A 42 4.23 -2.13 -6.78
CA GLY A 42 5.51 -1.47 -6.63
C GLY A 42 5.93 -0.62 -7.82
N GLY A 43 5.57 -1.01 -9.05
CA GLY A 43 5.96 -0.32 -10.27
C GLY A 43 7.47 -0.03 -10.31
N SER A 44 7.84 1.26 -10.32
CA SER A 44 9.25 1.69 -10.27
C SER A 44 9.99 1.54 -8.93
N GLY A 45 9.31 1.06 -7.87
CA GLY A 45 9.86 0.96 -6.52
C GLY A 45 10.12 2.30 -5.82
N LEU A 46 9.64 3.42 -6.37
CA LEU A 46 9.92 4.76 -5.83
C LEU A 46 9.36 4.95 -4.41
N LEU A 47 8.13 4.48 -4.16
CA LEU A 47 7.51 4.56 -2.83
C LEU A 47 8.27 3.69 -1.83
N SER A 48 8.59 2.46 -2.22
CA SER A 48 9.45 1.55 -1.44
C SER A 48 10.82 2.15 -1.11
N HIS A 49 11.51 2.77 -2.08
CA HIS A 49 12.76 3.49 -1.85
C HIS A 49 12.59 4.59 -0.80
N ILE A 50 11.60 5.46 -0.97
CA ILE A 50 11.37 6.59 -0.06
C ILE A 50 11.04 6.10 1.34
N ALA A 51 10.19 5.08 1.47
CA ALA A 51 9.85 4.47 2.74
C ALA A 51 11.09 3.93 3.46
N LYS A 52 11.98 3.23 2.75
CA LYS A 52 13.21 2.68 3.34
C LYS A 52 14.21 3.76 3.74
N GLN A 53 14.26 4.88 3.02
CA GLN A 53 15.14 6.01 3.36
C GLN A 53 14.62 6.82 4.57
N GLU A 54 13.31 7.11 4.63
CA GLU A 54 12.73 7.84 5.76
C GLU A 54 12.58 6.98 7.01
N ARG A 55 12.40 5.66 6.85
CA ARG A 55 12.28 4.68 7.94
C ARG A 55 13.31 3.57 7.79
N PRO A 56 14.61 3.81 8.07
CA PRO A 56 15.66 2.81 7.87
C PRO A 56 15.49 1.52 8.69
N SER A 57 14.87 1.61 9.86
CA SER A 57 14.55 0.49 10.75
C SER A 57 13.39 -0.37 10.23
N ALA A 58 12.51 0.18 9.39
CA ALA A 58 11.35 -0.52 8.88
C ALA A 58 11.74 -1.58 7.85
N ARG A 59 11.02 -2.70 7.88
CA ARG A 59 11.07 -3.69 6.81
C ARG A 59 10.19 -3.19 5.66
N VAL A 60 10.71 -3.24 4.44
CA VAL A 60 10.00 -2.78 3.24
C VAL A 60 10.03 -3.89 2.21
N VAL A 61 8.85 -4.37 1.83
CA VAL A 61 8.65 -5.38 0.78
C VAL A 61 8.11 -4.68 -0.46
N TYR A 62 8.84 -4.79 -1.56
CA TYR A 62 8.54 -4.21 -2.86
C TYR A 62 8.10 -5.31 -3.82
N ASN A 63 6.85 -5.24 -4.29
CA ASN A 63 6.34 -6.15 -5.29
C ASN A 63 6.68 -5.66 -6.71
N ASP A 64 7.71 -6.23 -7.31
CA ASP A 64 8.15 -5.93 -8.67
C ASP A 64 7.44 -6.83 -9.69
N PHE A 65 6.17 -6.56 -9.93
CA PHE A 65 5.37 -7.29 -10.93
C PHE A 65 5.76 -6.92 -12.37
N ASP A 66 6.24 -5.70 -12.60
CA ASP A 66 6.56 -5.15 -13.93
C ASP A 66 8.02 -5.42 -14.39
N GLY A 67 8.83 -6.08 -13.55
CA GLY A 67 10.22 -6.41 -13.86
C GLY A 67 11.16 -5.20 -13.90
N TYR A 68 10.88 -4.15 -13.14
CA TYR A 68 11.69 -2.94 -13.09
C TYR A 68 13.10 -3.20 -12.50
N THR A 69 13.22 -4.15 -11.57
CA THR A 69 14.52 -4.59 -11.00
C THR A 69 15.44 -5.14 -12.09
N ALA A 70 14.89 -5.88 -13.06
CA ALA A 70 15.65 -6.39 -14.21
C ALA A 70 16.13 -5.26 -15.13
N ARG A 71 15.37 -4.16 -15.23
CA ARG A 71 15.81 -2.97 -15.98
C ARG A 71 16.94 -2.24 -15.25
N ILE A 72 16.82 -2.10 -13.92
CA ILE A 72 17.86 -1.50 -13.07
C ILE A 72 19.18 -2.28 -13.19
N SER A 73 19.14 -3.62 -13.10
CA SER A 73 20.36 -4.44 -13.17
C SER A 73 21.07 -4.34 -14.52
N ASN A 74 20.34 -4.02 -15.58
CA ASN A 74 20.86 -3.85 -16.94
C ASN A 74 21.22 -2.39 -17.31
N VAL A 75 21.24 -1.46 -16.34
CA VAL A 75 21.48 -0.03 -16.61
C VAL A 75 22.78 0.25 -17.36
N GLU A 76 23.86 -0.47 -17.06
CA GLU A 76 25.15 -0.29 -17.73
C GLU A 76 25.10 -0.69 -19.21
N LYS A 77 24.36 -1.75 -19.55
CA LYS A 77 24.12 -2.14 -20.94
C LYS A 77 23.34 -1.04 -21.67
N THR A 78 22.29 -0.52 -21.03
CA THR A 78 21.52 0.62 -21.57
C THR A 78 22.40 1.84 -21.80
N ASN A 79 23.29 2.18 -20.86
CA ASN A 79 24.25 3.29 -21.01
C ASN A 79 25.19 3.07 -22.19
N ARG A 80 25.71 1.86 -22.39
CA ARG A 80 26.55 1.52 -23.56
C ARG A 80 25.82 1.74 -24.87
N ILE A 81 24.55 1.35 -24.96
CA ILE A 81 23.71 1.59 -26.15
C ILE A 81 23.56 3.10 -26.37
N LEU A 82 23.23 3.87 -25.32
CA LEU A 82 23.09 5.32 -25.41
C LEU A 82 24.37 6.01 -25.86
N GLN A 83 25.55 5.56 -25.41
CA GLN A 83 26.84 6.07 -25.87
C GLN A 83 27.02 5.87 -27.39
N LYS A 84 26.70 4.68 -27.91
CA LYS A 84 26.71 4.43 -29.37
C LYS A 84 25.72 5.32 -30.11
N LEU A 85 24.50 5.48 -29.58
CA LEU A 85 23.47 6.32 -30.18
C LEU A 85 23.90 7.79 -30.24
N ARG A 86 24.53 8.33 -29.19
CA ARG A 86 25.06 9.71 -29.16
C ARG A 86 26.03 9.99 -30.32
N VAL A 87 26.88 9.02 -30.65
CA VAL A 87 27.80 9.13 -31.79
C VAL A 87 27.05 9.10 -33.12
N ILE A 88 26.04 8.24 -33.26
CA ILE A 88 25.26 8.10 -34.50
C ILE A 88 24.44 9.35 -34.81
N VAL A 89 23.89 10.01 -33.78
CA VAL A 89 23.00 11.18 -33.93
C VAL A 89 23.73 12.51 -33.70
N ALA A 90 25.06 12.53 -33.65
CA ALA A 90 25.85 13.71 -33.28
C ALA A 90 25.54 14.95 -34.14
N ASP A 91 25.32 14.76 -35.43
CA ASP A 91 25.05 15.83 -36.40
C ASP A 91 23.55 16.18 -36.52
N ILE A 92 22.69 15.49 -35.78
CA ILE A 92 21.24 15.71 -35.81
C ILE A 92 20.88 16.63 -34.63
N PRO A 93 20.21 17.77 -34.85
CA PRO A 93 19.79 18.62 -33.75
C PRO A 93 18.82 17.90 -32.80
N THR A 94 18.86 18.27 -31.51
CA THR A 94 17.95 17.74 -30.49
C THR A 94 16.47 18.01 -30.85
N ASP A 95 15.60 17.06 -30.50
CA ASP A 95 14.16 17.06 -30.75
C ASP A 95 13.76 17.13 -32.23
N LYS A 96 14.69 16.83 -33.15
CA LYS A 96 14.40 16.70 -34.58
C LYS A 96 14.25 15.26 -35.00
N LYS A 97 13.44 15.06 -36.03
CA LYS A 97 13.22 13.76 -36.68
C LYS A 97 14.55 13.24 -37.23
N ILE A 98 14.84 11.97 -36.99
CA ILE A 98 16.05 11.31 -37.48
C ILE A 98 15.84 10.89 -38.96
N PRO A 99 16.76 11.21 -39.88
CA PRO A 99 16.69 10.76 -41.28
C PRO A 99 16.70 9.23 -41.41
N LYS A 100 16.09 8.70 -42.48
CA LYS A 100 15.91 7.25 -42.66
C LYS A 100 17.22 6.48 -42.66
N GLU A 101 18.25 7.06 -43.26
CA GLU A 101 19.60 6.51 -43.40
C GLU A 101 20.25 6.33 -42.02
N VAL A 102 20.03 7.28 -41.12
CA VAL A 102 20.52 7.23 -39.74
C VAL A 102 19.66 6.28 -38.90
N CYS A 103 18.33 6.24 -39.11
CA CYS A 103 17.46 5.26 -38.48
C CYS A 103 17.92 3.82 -38.76
N SER A 104 18.30 3.50 -40.00
CA SER A 104 18.81 2.16 -40.34
C SER A 104 20.05 1.79 -39.53
N ARG A 105 20.98 2.73 -39.33
CA ARG A 105 22.17 2.52 -38.47
C ARG A 105 21.80 2.27 -37.02
N ILE A 106 20.82 3.02 -36.49
CA ILE A 106 20.29 2.82 -35.13
C ILE A 106 19.71 1.42 -34.99
N PHE A 107 18.87 0.99 -35.93
CA PHE A 107 18.26 -0.34 -35.88
C PHE A 107 19.31 -1.46 -35.96
N SER A 108 20.34 -1.34 -36.80
CA SER A 108 21.43 -2.33 -36.84
C SER A 108 22.17 -2.44 -35.50
N VAL A 109 22.37 -1.33 -34.78
CA VAL A 109 22.95 -1.37 -33.43
C VAL A 109 22.03 -2.09 -32.45
N LEU A 110 20.72 -1.80 -32.50
CA LEU A 110 19.75 -2.43 -31.60
C LEU A 110 19.61 -3.94 -31.86
N GLU A 111 19.57 -4.38 -33.13
CA GLU A 111 19.57 -5.79 -33.52
C GLU A 111 20.79 -6.54 -32.96
N GLU A 112 21.98 -5.92 -33.07
CA GLU A 112 23.20 -6.54 -32.56
C GLU A 112 23.21 -6.63 -31.03
N GLU A 113 22.68 -5.61 -30.34
CA GLU A 113 22.59 -5.60 -28.88
C GLU A 113 21.53 -6.58 -28.34
N GLU A 114 20.47 -6.89 -29.11
CA GLU A 114 19.50 -7.96 -28.80
C GLU A 114 20.14 -9.35 -28.82
N LYS A 115 21.06 -9.62 -29.75
CA LYS A 115 21.82 -10.90 -29.76
C LYS A 115 22.62 -11.10 -28.47
N GLY A 116 23.10 -10.00 -27.89
CA GLY A 116 23.80 -9.97 -26.61
C GLY A 116 22.89 -9.94 -25.37
N GLY A 117 21.59 -10.24 -25.49
CA GLY A 117 20.65 -10.34 -24.38
C GLY A 117 19.63 -9.18 -24.29
N CYS A 118 18.99 -9.01 -23.14
CA CYS A 118 17.88 -8.05 -22.96
C CYS A 118 18.28 -6.60 -23.29
N VAL A 119 17.39 -5.88 -23.99
CA VAL A 119 17.50 -4.45 -24.34
C VAL A 119 16.31 -3.72 -23.72
N ASP A 120 16.58 -2.67 -22.95
CA ASP A 120 15.53 -1.87 -22.29
C ASP A 120 14.90 -0.87 -23.26
N TYR A 121 14.00 -1.35 -24.12
CA TYR A 121 13.30 -0.52 -25.10
C TYR A 121 12.44 0.58 -24.47
N VAL A 122 11.94 0.38 -23.25
CA VAL A 122 11.16 1.39 -22.52
C VAL A 122 12.06 2.59 -22.18
N THR A 123 13.28 2.35 -21.69
CA THR A 123 14.24 3.43 -21.45
C THR A 123 14.69 4.08 -22.75
N LEU A 124 15.05 3.28 -23.76
CA LEU A 124 15.51 3.80 -25.06
C LEU A 124 14.45 4.61 -25.79
N SER A 125 13.18 4.29 -25.60
CA SER A 125 12.06 5.05 -26.15
C SER A 125 12.09 6.52 -25.72
N SER A 126 12.46 6.81 -24.47
CA SER A 126 12.60 8.21 -24.01
C SER A 126 13.71 8.99 -24.74
N SER A 127 14.65 8.27 -25.38
CA SER A 127 15.76 8.84 -26.13
C SER A 127 15.54 8.86 -27.64
N LEU A 128 14.58 8.07 -28.15
CA LEU A 128 14.37 7.86 -29.58
C LEU A 128 12.96 8.20 -30.06
N LEU A 129 11.97 8.33 -29.17
CA LEU A 129 10.56 8.60 -29.50
C LEU A 129 10.08 9.90 -28.84
N PHE A 130 9.09 10.54 -29.48
CA PHE A 130 8.48 11.77 -28.98
C PHE A 130 7.21 11.49 -28.17
N SER A 131 7.02 12.30 -27.12
CA SER A 131 5.77 12.47 -26.33
C SER A 131 5.06 11.17 -25.89
N MET A 132 5.46 10.63 -24.74
CA MET A 132 4.79 9.50 -24.04
C MET A 132 4.63 8.21 -24.85
N LYS A 133 5.16 8.14 -26.08
CA LYS A 133 5.25 6.90 -26.84
C LYS A 133 6.43 6.08 -26.35
N TYR A 134 6.21 4.79 -26.25
CA TYR A 134 7.25 3.83 -25.95
C TYR A 134 6.99 2.54 -26.69
N ALA A 135 8.09 1.89 -27.01
CA ALA A 135 8.15 0.57 -27.57
C ALA A 135 8.66 -0.39 -26.49
N THR A 136 8.13 -1.60 -26.49
CA THR A 136 8.55 -2.70 -25.62
C THR A 136 9.50 -3.66 -26.33
N GLY A 137 9.64 -3.52 -27.65
CA GLY A 137 10.55 -4.32 -28.47
C GLY A 137 10.98 -3.61 -29.74
N LEU A 138 11.91 -4.24 -30.47
CA LEU A 138 12.46 -3.70 -31.70
C LEU A 138 11.42 -3.47 -32.80
N ASP A 139 10.46 -4.39 -32.94
CA ASP A 139 9.42 -4.30 -33.98
C ASP A 139 8.50 -3.09 -33.79
N GLU A 140 8.12 -2.79 -32.55
CA GLU A 140 7.34 -1.59 -32.22
C GLU A 140 8.16 -0.31 -32.46
N MET A 141 9.46 -0.35 -32.15
CA MET A 141 10.37 0.75 -32.41
C MET A 141 10.49 1.04 -33.92
N ARG A 142 10.52 0.00 -34.78
CA ARG A 142 10.58 0.14 -36.25
C ARG A 142 9.35 0.80 -36.86
N LYS A 143 8.18 0.53 -36.28
CA LYS A 143 6.91 1.13 -36.73
C LYS A 143 6.81 2.61 -36.35
N SER A 144 7.66 3.08 -35.45
CA SER A 144 7.64 4.43 -34.92
C SER A 144 8.56 5.38 -35.69
N THR A 145 8.22 6.67 -35.69
CA THR A 145 9.13 7.71 -36.19
C THR A 145 10.14 8.06 -35.10
N LEU A 146 11.44 7.96 -35.41
CA LEU A 146 12.50 8.28 -34.46
C LEU A 146 12.83 9.78 -34.44
N TYR A 147 13.14 10.29 -33.26
CA TYR A 147 13.56 11.66 -32.97
C TYR A 147 14.84 11.64 -32.15
N ASN A 148 15.70 12.64 -32.33
CA ASN A 148 16.89 12.78 -31.50
C ASN A 148 16.53 13.39 -30.13
N CYS A 149 16.06 12.55 -29.23
CA CYS A 149 15.87 12.89 -27.82
C CYS A 149 16.96 12.25 -26.94
N VAL A 150 18.10 11.87 -27.53
CA VAL A 150 19.11 11.05 -26.86
C VAL A 150 19.69 11.79 -25.67
N ARG A 151 19.55 11.16 -24.50
CA ARG A 151 20.08 11.69 -23.24
C ARG A 151 21.60 11.84 -23.32
N LYS A 152 22.13 13.02 -22.96
CA LYS A 152 23.58 13.31 -22.99
C LYS A 152 24.38 12.67 -21.85
N SER A 153 23.74 12.36 -20.72
CA SER A 153 24.37 11.75 -19.55
C SER A 153 23.89 10.31 -19.33
N ASP A 154 24.71 9.52 -18.66
CA ASP A 154 24.38 8.13 -18.33
C ASP A 154 23.36 8.06 -17.17
N TYR A 155 22.58 6.98 -17.18
CA TYR A 155 21.70 6.63 -16.06
C TYR A 155 22.50 6.02 -14.93
N THR A 156 22.02 6.21 -13.70
CA THR A 156 22.62 5.59 -12.50
C THR A 156 21.52 5.17 -11.54
N ALA A 157 21.58 3.91 -11.11
CA ALA A 157 20.67 3.31 -10.14
C ALA A 157 21.39 2.83 -8.87
N VAL A 158 22.62 3.30 -8.65
CA VAL A 158 23.45 2.90 -7.51
C VAL A 158 22.73 3.20 -6.20
N GLY A 159 22.51 2.14 -5.42
CA GLY A 159 21.88 2.21 -4.11
C GLY A 159 20.38 2.51 -4.09
N TYR A 160 19.71 2.41 -5.25
CA TYR A 160 18.29 2.78 -5.35
C TYR A 160 17.36 1.82 -4.60
N LEU A 161 17.58 0.50 -4.63
CA LEU A 161 16.74 -0.47 -3.91
C LEU A 161 17.44 -1.09 -2.69
N ASP A 162 18.51 -0.45 -2.19
CA ASP A 162 19.27 -0.97 -1.04
C ASP A 162 18.39 -1.12 0.21
N GLY A 163 18.35 -2.35 0.74
CA GLY A 163 17.60 -2.69 1.94
C GLY A 163 16.09 -2.86 1.72
N VAL A 164 15.63 -2.81 0.47
CA VAL A 164 14.26 -3.15 0.09
C VAL A 164 14.21 -4.63 -0.31
N GLU A 165 13.25 -5.38 0.23
CA GLU A 165 13.03 -6.78 -0.11
C GLU A 165 12.18 -6.88 -1.37
N THR A 166 12.73 -7.38 -2.47
CA THR A 166 11.97 -7.55 -3.72
C THR A 166 11.25 -8.89 -3.75
N VAL A 167 9.98 -8.86 -4.10
CA VAL A 167 9.15 -10.04 -4.43
C VAL A 167 8.49 -9.84 -5.79
N CYS A 168 8.01 -10.92 -6.40
CA CYS A 168 7.21 -10.87 -7.62
C CYS A 168 6.01 -11.79 -7.41
N SER A 169 4.86 -11.22 -7.06
CA SER A 169 3.63 -11.96 -6.75
C SER A 169 2.40 -11.17 -7.19
N ASP A 170 1.27 -11.87 -7.35
CA ASP A 170 -0.01 -11.19 -7.49
C ASP A 170 -0.32 -10.40 -6.21
N TYR A 171 -0.84 -9.18 -6.36
CA TYR A 171 -1.08 -8.29 -5.23
C TYR A 171 -2.03 -8.90 -4.19
N SER A 172 -3.00 -9.71 -4.63
CA SER A 172 -3.99 -10.33 -3.73
C SER A 172 -3.35 -11.41 -2.87
N LEU A 173 -2.46 -12.23 -3.44
CA LEU A 173 -1.70 -13.24 -2.69
C LEU A 173 -0.77 -12.58 -1.67
N LEU A 174 -0.08 -11.51 -2.09
CA LEU A 174 0.79 -10.76 -1.20
C LEU A 174 -0.02 -10.08 -0.07
N PHE A 175 -1.19 -9.53 -0.38
CA PHE A 175 -2.07 -8.97 0.64
C PHE A 175 -2.54 -10.04 1.64
N GLU A 176 -3.00 -11.19 1.16
CA GLU A 176 -3.45 -12.31 2.02
C GLU A 176 -2.36 -12.80 2.98
N GLN A 177 -1.10 -12.79 2.54
CA GLN A 177 0.04 -13.16 3.37
C GLN A 177 0.25 -12.21 4.57
N TYR A 178 -0.01 -10.91 4.40
CA TYR A 178 0.34 -9.89 5.39
C TYR A 178 -0.86 -9.26 6.13
N LYS A 179 -2.10 -9.43 5.65
CA LYS A 179 -3.28 -8.71 6.17
C LYS A 179 -3.58 -8.92 7.66
N ASN A 180 -3.18 -10.07 8.22
CA ASN A 180 -3.43 -10.43 9.62
C ASN A 180 -2.24 -10.12 10.54
N GLN A 181 -1.14 -9.59 9.99
CA GLN A 181 0.05 -9.27 10.78
C GLN A 181 -0.09 -7.86 11.39
N PRO A 182 0.15 -7.70 12.70
CA PRO A 182 0.09 -6.38 13.34
C PRO A 182 1.22 -5.48 12.83
N GLY A 183 0.95 -4.18 12.73
CA GLY A 183 1.95 -3.19 12.31
C GLY A 183 2.28 -3.20 10.82
N VAL A 184 1.46 -3.84 9.98
CA VAL A 184 1.60 -3.79 8.52
C VAL A 184 0.93 -2.55 7.96
N VAL A 185 1.61 -1.91 6.99
CA VAL A 185 1.10 -0.77 6.22
C VAL A 185 1.20 -1.09 4.74
N PHE A 186 0.08 -1.02 4.01
CA PHE A 186 0.04 -1.32 2.59
C PHE A 186 0.20 -0.06 1.73
N PHE A 187 1.06 -0.10 0.72
CA PHE A 187 1.02 0.88 -0.38
C PHE A 187 0.18 0.31 -1.51
N VAL A 188 -0.89 1.05 -1.84
CA VAL A 188 -1.94 0.64 -2.75
C VAL A 188 -2.01 1.67 -3.89
N ASP A 189 -1.25 1.42 -4.96
CA ASP A 189 -1.16 2.27 -6.15
C ASP A 189 -1.59 1.50 -7.42
N PRO A 190 -2.87 1.09 -7.52
CA PRO A 190 -3.33 0.28 -8.64
C PRO A 190 -3.35 1.10 -9.95
N PRO A 191 -3.27 0.44 -11.11
CA PRO A 191 -3.51 1.12 -12.39
C PRO A 191 -4.92 1.72 -12.43
N TYR A 192 -5.02 2.97 -12.88
CA TYR A 192 -6.28 3.72 -12.82
C TYR A 192 -7.30 3.26 -13.86
N LEU A 193 -8.55 3.16 -13.42
CA LEU A 193 -9.72 2.91 -14.25
C LEU A 193 -9.76 3.94 -15.40
N SER A 194 -9.89 3.45 -16.64
CA SER A 194 -10.05 4.29 -17.85
C SER A 194 -8.83 5.11 -18.29
N THR A 195 -7.62 4.79 -17.83
CA THR A 195 -6.41 5.27 -18.53
C THR A 195 -6.13 4.36 -19.72
N GLU A 196 -5.81 4.93 -20.90
CA GLU A 196 -5.30 4.15 -22.05
C GLU A 196 -4.05 3.40 -21.60
N VAL A 197 -4.24 2.16 -21.17
CA VAL A 197 -3.19 1.27 -20.68
C VAL A 197 -2.47 0.70 -21.87
N GLY A 198 -1.60 1.50 -22.47
CA GLY A 198 -0.80 1.10 -23.63
C GLY A 198 0.14 -0.08 -23.40
N VAL A 199 0.40 -0.52 -22.15
CA VAL A 199 1.36 -1.62 -21.85
C VAL A 199 0.96 -2.56 -20.71
N TYR A 200 -0.18 -2.37 -20.03
CA TYR A 200 -0.62 -3.44 -19.14
C TYR A 200 -1.28 -4.53 -19.99
N SER A 201 -0.70 -5.73 -19.98
CA SER A 201 -1.27 -6.93 -20.60
C SER A 201 -2.61 -7.37 -19.96
N CYS A 202 -3.05 -6.66 -18.93
CA CYS A 202 -4.28 -6.90 -18.19
C CYS A 202 -5.22 -5.70 -18.39
N CYS A 203 -6.30 -5.86 -19.15
CA CYS A 203 -7.41 -4.91 -19.13
C CYS A 203 -8.04 -4.94 -17.73
N TRP A 204 -7.72 -3.95 -16.89
CA TRP A 204 -8.33 -3.83 -15.56
C TRP A 204 -9.82 -3.53 -15.71
N LYS A 205 -10.66 -4.50 -15.32
CA LYS A 205 -12.10 -4.30 -15.22
C LYS A 205 -12.43 -3.52 -13.96
N LEU A 206 -13.59 -2.86 -13.94
CA LEU A 206 -14.11 -2.21 -12.73
C LEU A 206 -14.12 -3.17 -11.53
N SER A 207 -14.48 -4.44 -11.73
CA SER A 207 -14.43 -5.47 -10.69
C SER A 207 -13.06 -5.60 -10.04
N ASN A 208 -11.98 -5.62 -10.83
CA ASN A 208 -10.62 -5.74 -10.33
C ASN A 208 -10.26 -4.52 -9.46
N TYR A 209 -10.69 -3.34 -9.88
CA TYR A 209 -10.47 -2.12 -9.12
C TYR A 209 -11.26 -2.09 -7.80
N LEU A 210 -12.51 -2.58 -7.81
CA LEU A 210 -13.32 -2.73 -6.59
C LEU A 210 -12.75 -3.79 -5.64
N ASP A 211 -12.13 -4.85 -6.16
CA ASP A 211 -11.44 -5.85 -5.35
C ASP A 211 -10.24 -5.25 -4.60
N VAL A 212 -9.51 -4.30 -5.20
CA VAL A 212 -8.42 -3.58 -4.51
C VAL A 212 -8.93 -2.81 -3.30
N LEU A 213 -10.17 -2.28 -3.33
CA LEU A 213 -10.73 -1.56 -2.18
C LEU A 213 -10.91 -2.45 -0.94
N LYS A 214 -10.95 -3.78 -1.10
CA LYS A 214 -10.98 -4.72 0.02
C LYS A 214 -9.70 -4.63 0.87
N VAL A 215 -8.57 -4.27 0.25
CA VAL A 215 -7.29 -4.05 0.95
C VAL A 215 -7.40 -2.93 1.99
N LEU A 216 -8.21 -1.91 1.71
CA LEU A 216 -8.31 -0.71 2.53
C LEU A 216 -9.16 -0.90 3.80
N ARG A 217 -9.94 -1.99 3.88
CA ARG A 217 -10.83 -2.27 5.01
C ARG A 217 -10.03 -2.75 6.22
N ASN A 218 -10.14 -2.02 7.34
CA ASN A 218 -9.50 -2.37 8.62
C ASN A 218 -7.97 -2.53 8.57
N THR A 219 -7.30 -1.87 7.62
CA THR A 219 -5.84 -1.89 7.48
C THR A 219 -5.25 -0.51 7.62
N SER A 220 -3.95 -0.46 7.89
CA SER A 220 -3.16 0.76 7.70
C SER A 220 -2.68 0.83 6.26
N PHE A 221 -2.85 1.97 5.60
CA PHE A 221 -2.53 2.07 4.17
C PHE A 221 -2.11 3.46 3.72
N PHE A 222 -1.45 3.49 2.57
CA PHE A 222 -1.39 4.59 1.63
C PHE A 222 -2.10 4.16 0.35
N TYR A 223 -3.07 4.94 -0.10
CA TYR A 223 -3.85 4.66 -1.30
C TYR A 223 -3.72 5.84 -2.27
N PHE A 224 -3.33 5.54 -3.50
CA PHE A 224 -3.17 6.53 -4.56
C PHE A 224 -4.29 6.38 -5.58
N THR A 225 -4.91 7.51 -5.90
CA THR A 225 -5.97 7.60 -6.90
C THR A 225 -5.93 8.95 -7.61
N SER A 226 -6.90 9.21 -8.49
CA SER A 226 -7.10 10.52 -9.12
C SER A 226 -8.56 10.93 -9.03
N THR A 227 -8.82 12.23 -9.10
CA THR A 227 -10.19 12.77 -9.16
C THR A 227 -10.98 12.27 -10.38
N LYS A 228 -10.30 11.80 -11.43
CA LYS A 228 -10.94 11.24 -12.63
C LYS A 228 -11.44 9.80 -12.49
N SER A 229 -10.97 9.09 -11.47
CA SER A 229 -11.41 7.71 -11.22
C SER A 229 -12.86 7.63 -10.74
N ASN A 230 -13.42 8.75 -10.26
CA ASN A 230 -14.71 8.85 -9.59
C ASN A 230 -14.87 7.88 -8.39
N ILE A 231 -13.76 7.36 -7.85
CA ILE A 231 -13.83 6.34 -6.79
C ILE A 231 -14.31 6.92 -5.46
N GLU A 232 -13.88 8.15 -5.13
CA GLU A 232 -14.32 8.84 -3.92
C GLU A 232 -15.83 9.08 -3.96
N GLU A 233 -16.34 9.53 -5.11
CA GLU A 233 -17.77 9.74 -5.36
C GLU A 233 -18.56 8.43 -5.28
N LEU A 234 -18.05 7.36 -5.89
CA LEU A 234 -18.68 6.04 -5.84
C LEU A 234 -18.78 5.52 -4.39
N LEU A 235 -17.69 5.62 -3.62
CA LEU A 235 -17.66 5.17 -2.23
C LEU A 235 -18.62 5.98 -1.35
N GLN A 236 -18.71 7.29 -1.59
CA GLN A 236 -19.65 8.17 -0.90
C GLN A 236 -21.11 7.80 -1.24
N TRP A 237 -21.41 7.52 -2.51
CA TRP A 237 -22.75 7.10 -2.92
C TRP A 237 -23.14 5.75 -2.29
N VAL A 238 -22.21 4.79 -2.27
CA VAL A 238 -22.42 3.47 -1.65
C VAL A 238 -22.68 3.60 -0.15
N GLU A 239 -21.94 4.45 0.55
CA GLU A 239 -22.16 4.73 1.97
C GLU A 239 -23.55 5.30 2.24
N GLN A 240 -23.97 6.29 1.44
CA GLN A 240 -25.26 6.98 1.62
C GLN A 240 -26.48 6.12 1.26
N ASN A 241 -26.36 5.26 0.25
CA ASN A 241 -27.52 4.56 -0.32
C ASN A 241 -27.60 3.09 0.10
N LEU A 242 -26.47 2.46 0.44
CA LEU A 242 -26.40 1.02 0.73
C LEU A 242 -25.99 0.72 2.17
N ASN A 243 -25.93 1.72 3.06
CA ASN A 243 -25.51 1.58 4.46
C ASN A 243 -24.21 0.77 4.62
N SER A 244 -23.30 0.91 3.66
CA SER A 244 -22.06 0.16 3.59
C SER A 244 -20.89 1.01 4.06
N GLU A 245 -19.95 0.40 4.77
CA GLU A 245 -18.77 1.12 5.27
C GLU A 245 -17.89 1.63 4.12
N ASN A 246 -17.60 2.93 4.16
CA ASN A 246 -16.64 3.57 3.27
C ASN A 246 -15.20 3.32 3.76
N PRO A 247 -14.37 2.57 3.01
CA PRO A 247 -13.01 2.23 3.46
C PRO A 247 -12.08 3.44 3.60
N LEU A 248 -12.41 4.57 2.95
CA LEU A 248 -11.67 5.82 3.06
C LEU A 248 -12.11 6.67 4.26
N SER A 249 -13.15 6.27 4.99
CA SER A 249 -13.63 7.00 6.16
C SER A 249 -12.54 7.09 7.23
N GLY A 250 -12.31 8.30 7.74
CA GLY A 250 -11.24 8.62 8.69
C GLY A 250 -9.81 8.61 8.10
N SER A 251 -9.65 8.51 6.78
CA SER A 251 -8.34 8.71 6.14
C SER A 251 -7.98 10.19 6.01
N THR A 252 -6.69 10.51 6.08
CA THR A 252 -6.19 11.83 5.71
C THR A 252 -6.03 11.89 4.19
N ARG A 253 -6.55 12.98 3.59
CA ARG A 253 -6.55 13.20 2.14
C ARG A 253 -5.56 14.30 1.76
N CYS A 254 -4.62 13.97 0.87
CA CYS A 254 -3.63 14.89 0.31
C CYS A 254 -3.87 15.08 -1.20
N LEU A 255 -4.02 16.33 -1.63
CA LEU A 255 -4.22 16.71 -3.03
C LEU A 255 -2.94 17.24 -3.65
N LEU A 256 -2.65 16.81 -4.88
CA LEU A 256 -1.64 17.44 -5.72
C LEU A 256 -2.25 17.94 -7.02
N THR A 257 -2.39 19.26 -7.10
CA THR A 257 -2.88 19.95 -8.28
C THR A 257 -1.77 20.09 -9.32
N ALA A 258 -1.98 19.53 -10.51
CA ALA A 258 -1.13 19.80 -11.66
C ALA A 258 -1.70 20.96 -12.49
N TYR A 259 -0.93 22.03 -12.62
CA TYR A 259 -1.26 23.15 -13.50
C TYR A 259 -0.63 22.94 -14.87
N THR A 260 -1.45 23.05 -15.93
CA THR A 260 -0.96 23.17 -17.32
C THR A 260 -1.44 24.51 -17.86
N GLY A 261 -0.60 25.54 -17.81
CA GLY A 261 -1.03 26.92 -18.08
C GLY A 261 -2.06 27.40 -17.05
N ASN A 262 -3.17 27.99 -17.50
CA ASN A 262 -4.24 28.54 -16.64
C ASN A 262 -5.33 27.52 -16.25
N ASN A 263 -5.25 26.28 -16.74
CA ASN A 263 -6.27 25.27 -16.48
C ASN A 263 -5.74 24.17 -15.54
N VAL A 264 -6.47 23.94 -14.43
CA VAL A 264 -6.26 22.78 -13.55
C VAL A 264 -6.70 21.54 -14.32
N THR A 265 -5.76 20.69 -14.70
CA THR A 265 -6.06 19.57 -15.61
C THR A 265 -6.30 18.28 -14.82
N PHE A 266 -5.49 17.98 -13.81
CA PHE A 266 -5.54 16.72 -13.06
C PHE A 266 -5.16 16.95 -11.60
N THR A 267 -5.91 16.33 -10.68
CA THR A 267 -5.55 16.27 -9.27
C THR A 267 -5.31 14.81 -8.91
N ASP A 268 -4.03 14.46 -8.72
CA ASP A 268 -3.70 13.19 -8.10
C ASP A 268 -4.05 13.28 -6.62
N VAL A 269 -4.57 12.19 -6.04
CA VAL A 269 -5.01 12.12 -4.65
C VAL A 269 -4.27 11.00 -3.94
N MET A 270 -3.74 11.30 -2.75
CA MET A 270 -3.19 10.29 -1.84
C MET A 270 -4.05 10.28 -0.57
N HIS A 271 -4.61 9.13 -0.23
CA HIS A 271 -5.20 8.87 1.07
C HIS A 271 -4.22 8.09 1.92
N TYR A 272 -4.17 8.36 3.21
CA TYR A 272 -3.49 7.46 4.13
C TYR A 272 -4.26 7.34 5.43
N LYS A 273 -4.19 6.15 6.04
CA LYS A 273 -4.88 5.84 7.28
C LYS A 273 -3.98 5.01 8.16
N VAL A 274 -3.84 5.44 9.41
CA VAL A 274 -3.23 4.64 10.47
C VAL A 274 -4.38 3.96 11.21
N THR A 275 -4.55 2.67 10.98
CA THR A 275 -5.44 1.87 11.80
C THR A 275 -4.66 1.45 13.03
N THR A 276 -5.07 1.92 14.20
CA THR A 276 -4.54 1.43 15.47
C THR A 276 -5.02 -0.02 15.63
N THR A 277 -4.37 -0.95 14.94
CA THR A 277 -4.34 -2.33 15.42
C THR A 277 -3.58 -2.21 16.72
N SER A 278 -4.29 -2.11 17.83
CA SER A 278 -3.70 -2.21 19.14
C SER A 278 -2.85 -3.49 19.12
N LEU A 279 -1.52 -3.34 19.17
CA LEU A 279 -0.74 -4.24 20.01
C LEU A 279 -1.54 -4.31 21.30
N PRO A 280 -1.91 -5.50 21.81
CA PRO A 280 -2.78 -5.59 22.97
C PRO A 280 -2.16 -4.75 24.08
N VAL A 281 -2.68 -3.53 24.22
CA VAL A 281 -2.36 -2.64 25.30
C VAL A 281 -2.80 -3.45 26.49
N GLU A 282 -1.85 -3.81 27.36
CA GLU A 282 -2.16 -4.51 28.59
C GLU A 282 -3.38 -3.85 29.21
N ILE A 283 -4.55 -4.49 29.11
CA ILE A 283 -5.80 -3.99 29.68
C ILE A 283 -5.75 -4.27 31.18
N LYS A 284 -4.69 -3.82 31.86
CA LYS A 284 -4.49 -4.04 33.30
C LYS A 284 -5.35 -3.09 34.15
N THR A 285 -5.74 -1.95 33.61
CA THR A 285 -6.36 -0.87 34.41
C THR A 285 -7.89 -0.85 34.34
N THR A 286 -8.50 -1.29 33.24
CA THR A 286 -9.98 -1.23 33.08
C THR A 286 -10.70 -2.47 33.62
N TYR A 287 -10.05 -3.64 33.62
CA TYR A 287 -10.66 -4.87 34.16
C TYR A 287 -10.68 -4.87 35.69
N LYS A 288 -9.66 -4.33 36.37
CA LYS A 288 -9.62 -4.26 37.84
C LYS A 288 -10.81 -3.48 38.40
N SER A 289 -11.14 -2.33 37.81
CA SER A 289 -12.26 -1.50 38.25
C SER A 289 -13.63 -2.12 37.94
N ARG A 290 -13.78 -2.81 36.80
CA ARG A 290 -15.02 -3.53 36.44
C ARG A 290 -15.24 -4.80 37.29
N LEU A 291 -14.19 -5.57 37.58
CA LEU A 291 -14.26 -6.75 38.45
C LEU A 291 -14.57 -6.37 39.91
N ILE A 292 -14.01 -5.26 40.41
CA ILE A 292 -14.31 -4.71 41.73
C ILE A 292 -15.77 -4.25 41.81
N ARG A 293 -16.29 -3.57 40.77
CA ARG A 293 -17.72 -3.19 40.69
C ARG A 293 -18.64 -4.42 40.68
N PHE A 294 -18.26 -5.47 39.95
CA PHE A 294 -19.05 -6.71 39.86
C PHE A 294 -19.05 -7.49 41.19
N LYS A 295 -17.90 -7.60 41.88
CA LYS A 295 -17.81 -8.16 43.25
C LYS A 295 -18.64 -7.38 44.25
N ARG A 296 -18.72 -6.05 44.11
CA ARG A 296 -19.62 -5.21 44.93
C ARG A 296 -21.09 -5.53 44.64
N TYR A 297 -21.47 -5.64 43.37
CA TYR A 297 -22.85 -5.92 42.96
C TYR A 297 -23.38 -7.27 43.47
N LEU A 298 -22.54 -8.31 43.46
CA LEU A 298 -22.86 -9.64 44.00
C LEU A 298 -23.10 -9.68 45.51
N ASN A 299 -22.58 -8.71 46.27
CA ASN A 299 -22.84 -8.60 47.70
C ASN A 299 -24.19 -7.92 48.02
N TYR A 300 -24.86 -7.30 47.04
CA TYR A 300 -26.10 -6.55 47.27
C TYR A 300 -27.38 -7.23 46.74
N THR A 301 -27.28 -8.29 45.94
CA THR A 301 -28.44 -8.96 45.36
C THR A 301 -28.56 -10.41 45.85
N CYS A 302 -29.68 -10.74 46.50
CA CYS A 302 -29.93 -12.04 47.13
C CYS A 302 -30.45 -13.13 46.16
N VAL A 303 -30.37 -12.92 44.85
CA VAL A 303 -31.03 -13.80 43.87
C VAL A 303 -29.98 -14.61 43.10
N CYS A 304 -29.94 -15.91 43.42
CA CYS A 304 -29.22 -17.01 42.76
C CYS A 304 -27.67 -17.04 42.90
N ARG A 305 -27.19 -17.24 44.13
CA ARG A 305 -25.76 -17.50 44.45
C ARG A 305 -25.11 -18.64 43.65
N LYS A 306 -25.86 -19.66 43.20
CA LYS A 306 -25.29 -20.83 42.51
C LYS A 306 -24.82 -20.51 41.08
N SER A 307 -25.56 -19.69 40.35
CA SER A 307 -25.21 -19.33 38.97
C SER A 307 -24.03 -18.35 38.91
N ALA A 308 -23.97 -17.44 39.89
CA ALA A 308 -22.87 -16.48 40.00
C ALA A 308 -21.56 -17.13 40.46
N GLN A 309 -21.64 -18.10 41.39
CA GLN A 309 -20.46 -18.86 41.84
C GLN A 309 -19.89 -19.72 40.69
N PHE A 310 -20.75 -20.33 39.87
CA PHE A 310 -20.31 -21.09 38.70
C PHE A 310 -19.50 -20.25 37.70
N VAL A 311 -19.90 -18.99 37.45
CA VAL A 311 -19.17 -18.07 36.57
C VAL A 311 -17.83 -17.63 37.18
N LEU A 312 -17.76 -17.45 38.50
CA LEU A 312 -16.52 -17.16 39.23
C LEU A 312 -15.56 -18.34 39.22
N ASP A 313 -16.08 -19.56 39.40
CA ASP A 313 -15.30 -20.79 39.37
C ASP A 313 -14.76 -21.06 37.94
N LEU A 314 -15.57 -20.81 36.90
CA LEU A 314 -15.13 -20.88 35.50
C LEU A 314 -14.03 -19.86 35.18
N CYS A 315 -14.17 -18.62 35.68
CA CYS A 315 -13.12 -17.60 35.55
C CYS A 315 -11.82 -18.02 36.24
N THR A 316 -11.90 -18.63 37.42
CA THR A 316 -10.73 -19.07 38.18
C THR A 316 -10.07 -20.28 37.53
N PHE A 317 -10.86 -21.20 36.98
CA PHE A 317 -10.40 -22.38 36.24
C PHE A 317 -9.73 -22.02 34.90
N CYS A 318 -10.31 -21.09 34.12
CA CYS A 318 -9.78 -20.71 32.81
C CYS A 318 -8.54 -19.80 32.87
N PHE A 319 -8.36 -19.02 33.94
CA PHE A 319 -7.30 -18.01 34.04
C PHE A 319 -6.26 -18.26 35.13
N GLY A 320 -6.45 -19.26 36.00
CA GLY A 320 -5.53 -19.65 37.06
C GLY A 320 -5.43 -18.62 38.19
N ASP A 321 -5.19 -19.09 39.41
CA ASP A 321 -4.92 -18.22 40.55
C ASP A 321 -3.62 -17.45 40.34
N TYR A 322 -3.73 -16.16 39.99
CA TYR A 322 -2.60 -15.24 39.84
C TYR A 322 -2.06 -14.82 41.21
N THR A 323 -1.51 -15.78 41.96
CA THR A 323 -0.74 -15.54 43.19
C THR A 323 0.49 -16.45 43.31
N SER A 324 1.32 -16.60 42.26
CA SER A 324 2.77 -16.77 42.40
C SER A 324 3.47 -16.90 41.04
N HIS A 325 4.77 -16.60 41.02
CA HIS A 325 5.61 -16.37 39.86
C HIS A 325 5.88 -17.58 38.93
N LYS A 326 6.20 -17.23 37.66
CA LYS A 326 7.05 -17.89 36.63
C LYS A 326 6.37 -18.65 35.45
N THR A 327 6.62 -18.07 34.27
CA THR A 327 6.90 -18.67 32.94
C THR A 327 5.79 -19.28 32.08
N LYS A 328 5.82 -18.83 30.80
CA LYS A 328 5.55 -19.54 29.53
C LYS A 328 4.26 -20.39 29.44
N LYS A 329 3.21 -19.80 28.88
CA LYS A 329 2.33 -20.42 27.86
C LYS A 329 1.30 -19.37 27.38
N ALA A 330 1.58 -18.71 26.26
CA ALA A 330 0.74 -17.64 25.72
C ALA A 330 -0.15 -18.09 24.55
N GLN A 331 -0.13 -19.37 24.16
CA GLN A 331 -0.90 -19.89 23.02
C GLN A 331 -2.25 -20.51 23.41
N ASP A 332 -2.40 -21.02 24.64
CA ASP A 332 -3.65 -21.66 25.08
C ASP A 332 -4.71 -20.65 25.59
N THR A 333 -4.30 -19.40 25.87
CA THR A 333 -5.18 -18.34 26.40
C THR A 333 -6.10 -17.69 25.37
N CYS A 334 -5.79 -17.78 24.07
CA CYS A 334 -6.59 -17.14 23.02
C CYS A 334 -7.89 -17.90 22.71
N LEU A 335 -7.91 -19.24 22.82
CA LEU A 335 -9.12 -20.04 22.65
C LEU A 335 -10.11 -19.87 23.81
N GLY A 336 -9.61 -19.68 25.03
CA GLY A 336 -10.47 -19.41 26.19
C GLY A 336 -11.17 -18.05 26.12
N PHE A 337 -10.58 -17.08 25.42
CA PHE A 337 -11.09 -15.71 25.34
C PHE A 337 -12.31 -15.58 24.42
N SER A 338 -12.33 -16.28 23.28
CA SER A 338 -13.47 -16.27 22.36
C SER A 338 -14.68 -16.98 22.96
N VAL A 339 -14.46 -18.12 23.63
CA VAL A 339 -15.50 -18.88 24.34
C VAL A 339 -16.09 -18.05 25.49
N PHE A 340 -15.25 -17.28 26.22
CA PHE A 340 -15.71 -16.41 27.29
C PHE A 340 -16.57 -15.25 26.79
N GLU A 341 -16.16 -14.60 25.69
CA GLU A 341 -16.92 -13.48 25.11
C GLU A 341 -18.30 -13.94 24.61
N GLU A 342 -18.37 -15.15 24.05
CA GLU A 342 -19.59 -15.77 23.57
C GLU A 342 -20.52 -16.20 24.71
N ILE A 343 -19.97 -16.80 25.78
CA ILE A 343 -20.74 -17.10 27.01
C ILE A 343 -21.26 -15.82 27.65
N PHE A 344 -20.45 -14.76 27.74
CA PHE A 344 -20.86 -13.48 28.32
C PHE A 344 -21.98 -12.81 27.50
N ARG A 345 -21.88 -12.84 26.18
CA ARG A 345 -22.94 -12.38 25.27
C ARG A 345 -24.23 -13.18 25.42
N LEU A 346 -24.15 -14.51 25.51
CA LEU A 346 -25.31 -15.38 25.51
C LEU A 346 -26.03 -15.46 26.87
N THR A 347 -25.31 -15.28 27.99
CA THR A 347 -25.87 -15.48 29.33
C THR A 347 -26.14 -14.20 30.12
N LEU A 348 -25.31 -13.16 29.98
CA LEU A 348 -25.37 -11.97 30.84
C LEU A 348 -25.94 -10.73 30.14
N PHE A 349 -25.75 -10.62 28.82
CA PHE A 349 -26.27 -9.49 28.04
C PHE A 349 -27.81 -9.38 28.04
N PRO A 350 -28.59 -10.49 27.95
CA PRO A 350 -30.05 -10.44 28.02
C PRO A 350 -30.57 -9.97 29.39
N PHE A 351 -29.89 -10.35 30.48
CA PHE A 351 -30.27 -9.96 31.83
C PHE A 351 -30.00 -8.48 32.13
N TYR A 352 -28.91 -7.93 31.59
CA TYR A 352 -28.61 -6.49 31.73
C TYR A 352 -29.63 -5.63 30.98
N TYR A 353 -30.02 -6.04 29.77
CA TYR A 353 -31.00 -5.30 28.96
C TYR A 353 -32.43 -5.40 29.51
N TRP A 354 -32.82 -6.56 30.05
CA TRP A 354 -34.14 -6.76 30.66
C TRP A 354 -34.31 -5.89 31.93
N TYR A 355 -33.28 -5.76 32.76
CA TYR A 355 -33.36 -4.95 33.98
C TYR A 355 -33.33 -3.43 33.70
N SER A 356 -32.47 -2.96 32.77
CA SER A 356 -32.44 -1.54 32.38
C SER A 356 -33.70 -1.07 31.66
N SER A 357 -34.48 -1.96 31.05
CA SER A 357 -35.75 -1.62 30.39
C SER A 357 -36.96 -1.63 31.32
N HIS A 358 -36.85 -2.22 32.52
CA HIS A 358 -37.97 -2.38 33.47
C HIS A 358 -37.78 -1.60 34.78
N SER A 359 -36.64 -0.93 35.00
CA SER A 359 -36.38 -0.13 36.20
C SER A 359 -36.91 1.31 36.15
N ASP A 360 -37.37 1.81 35.00
CA ASP A 360 -37.81 3.20 34.83
C ASP A 360 -39.35 3.42 34.96
N GLN A 361 -40.15 2.38 35.27
CA GLN A 361 -41.61 2.49 35.31
C GLN A 361 -42.30 2.35 36.67
N GLN A 362 -41.58 2.33 37.80
CA GLN A 362 -42.24 2.30 39.12
C GLN A 362 -41.52 3.13 40.19
N LEU A 363 -41.53 4.46 40.05
CA LEU A 363 -41.30 5.36 41.19
C LEU A 363 -41.90 6.76 40.96
N HIS A 364 -43.22 6.81 40.71
CA HIS A 364 -44.08 7.91 41.15
C HIS A 364 -45.45 7.30 41.48
N LEU A 365 -45.68 7.05 42.76
CA LEU A 365 -47.03 6.90 43.33
C LEU A 365 -47.53 8.32 43.64
N TRP A 366 -48.79 8.57 43.28
CA TRP A 366 -49.56 9.83 43.20
C TRP A 366 -49.55 10.53 41.84
#